data_AF-A0A9E6BCX8-F1
#
_entry.id   AF-A0A9E6BCX8-F1
#
_cell.length_a   1.000
_cell.length_b   1.000
_cell.length_c   1.000
_cell.angle_alpha   90.00
_cell.angle_beta   90.00
_cell.angle_gamma   90.00
#
_symmetry.space_group_name_H-M   'P 1'
#
loop_
_entity.id
_entity.type
_entity.pdbx_description
1 polymer ?
#
loop_
_entity_poly.entity_id
_entity_poly.type
_entity_poly.pdbx_seq_one_letter_code
_entity_poly.pdbx_strand_id
1 'polypeptide(L)'
;MSRDVNRELLTLAGFEGEELENFLPDWLSTVEKVGLTEDDIIYALDEYIPNNWNIQYIGVRKMIGAYFRELVEVAKTQQYKAKGKKIIYGILPAVATCYMAMKHAAGDNAYVSFPDLMLVTILNGFFDKADPFFYHSEDKGFTYGCRHCPLNKMRFGAYSKELLATPDVIWSWGFNCDEGPKTDEMIQCLLDEKWHYVISRLPHDTHLGDVDDEIEERVKYVAEQLRLGMEEIAKITGIKVTDEDMKHAINTTNRLGFKIGQLVALVCNADPVPLGGNALTQFQQPLTVPFNSGTDYIEEAIDIMITEVRQAIKEGKGVLPKGAPKLGSYFVPFCIPWIDRLFRENGVATTFSQTLTLSKK
;
A
#
# COMPACT_ATOMS: atom_id res chain seq x y z
N MET A 1 -34.67 11.78 6.35
CA MET A 1 -33.96 11.18 5.21
C MET A 1 -32.84 10.36 5.80
N SER A 2 -32.73 9.08 5.44
CA SER A 2 -31.54 8.29 5.81
C SER A 2 -30.33 8.95 5.14
N ARG A 3 -29.22 8.99 5.87
CA ARG A 3 -27.94 9.58 5.44
C ARG A 3 -27.39 8.77 4.25
N ASP A 4 -26.94 9.42 3.19
CA ASP A 4 -26.22 8.72 2.10
C ASP A 4 -24.74 8.61 2.48
N VAL A 5 -24.45 7.69 3.40
CA VAL A 5 -23.14 7.57 4.04
C VAL A 5 -22.02 7.24 3.04
N ASN A 6 -22.33 6.50 1.97
CA ASN A 6 -21.34 6.18 0.95
C ASN A 6 -20.91 7.43 0.17
N ARG A 7 -21.90 8.25 -0.24
CA ARG A 7 -21.65 9.51 -0.92
C ARG A 7 -20.90 10.51 -0.04
N GLU A 8 -21.25 10.59 1.25
CA GLU A 8 -20.53 11.42 2.21
C GLU A 8 -19.08 10.98 2.39
N LEU A 9 -18.83 9.67 2.48
CA LEU A 9 -17.47 9.13 2.57
C LEU A 9 -16.65 9.46 1.32
N LEU A 10 -17.23 9.30 0.13
CA LEU A 10 -16.55 9.67 -1.12
C LEU A 10 -16.29 11.17 -1.19
N THR A 11 -17.24 12.01 -0.75
CA THR A 11 -17.03 13.46 -0.67
C THR A 11 -15.90 13.80 0.32
N LEU A 12 -15.85 13.13 1.48
CA LEU A 12 -14.73 13.25 2.41
C LEU A 12 -13.42 12.84 1.75
N ALA A 13 -13.40 11.80 0.94
CA ALA A 13 -12.23 11.33 0.20
C ALA A 13 -11.89 12.17 -1.07
N GLY A 14 -12.55 13.32 -1.25
CA GLY A 14 -12.23 14.28 -2.30
C GLY A 14 -12.84 14.00 -3.67
N PHE A 15 -13.84 13.11 -3.76
CA PHE A 15 -14.64 12.93 -4.96
C PHE A 15 -15.71 14.02 -5.07
N GLU A 16 -15.89 14.60 -6.25
CA GLU A 16 -16.84 15.70 -6.49
C GLU A 16 -17.56 15.56 -7.84
N GLY A 17 -18.75 16.16 -7.94
CA GLY A 17 -19.48 16.29 -9.21
C GLY A 17 -19.68 14.97 -9.97
N GLU A 18 -19.41 15.00 -11.28
CA GLU A 18 -19.59 13.86 -12.18
C GLU A 18 -18.65 12.69 -11.84
N GLU A 19 -17.45 12.97 -11.32
CA GLU A 19 -16.51 11.94 -10.92
C GLU A 19 -17.07 11.06 -9.81
N LEU A 20 -17.71 11.67 -8.81
CA LEU A 20 -18.36 10.95 -7.73
C LEU A 20 -19.49 10.05 -8.27
N GLU A 21 -20.38 10.59 -9.11
CA GLU A 21 -21.50 9.81 -9.64
C GLU A 21 -21.03 8.62 -10.48
N ASN A 22 -19.97 8.80 -11.26
CA ASN A 22 -19.40 7.73 -12.07
C ASN A 22 -18.69 6.65 -11.23
N PHE A 23 -18.08 7.05 -10.10
CA PHE A 23 -17.37 6.13 -9.21
C PHE A 23 -18.30 5.37 -8.24
N LEU A 24 -19.41 5.99 -7.82
CA LEU A 24 -20.29 5.48 -6.79
C LEU A 24 -20.81 4.04 -7.05
N PRO A 25 -21.24 3.64 -8.27
CA PRO A 25 -21.70 2.27 -8.51
C PRO A 25 -20.62 1.21 -8.24
N ASP A 26 -19.38 1.47 -8.67
CA ASP A 26 -18.24 0.58 -8.43
C ASP A 26 -17.86 0.54 -6.95
N TRP A 27 -17.94 1.68 -6.27
CA TRP A 27 -17.73 1.77 -4.83
C TRP A 27 -18.75 0.93 -4.05
N LEU A 28 -20.05 1.06 -4.35
CA LEU A 28 -21.11 0.29 -3.68
C LEU A 28 -20.93 -1.22 -3.87
N SER A 29 -20.59 -1.66 -5.09
CA SER A 29 -20.27 -3.08 -5.34
C SER A 29 -19.04 -3.54 -4.56
N THR A 30 -18.07 -2.64 -4.38
CA THR A 30 -16.83 -2.93 -3.63
C THR A 30 -17.10 -3.06 -2.14
N VAL A 31 -17.85 -2.13 -1.53
CA VAL A 31 -18.28 -2.16 -0.13
C VAL A 31 -18.94 -3.49 0.23
N GLU A 32 -19.86 -3.96 -0.62
CA GLU A 32 -20.53 -5.26 -0.44
C GLU A 32 -19.52 -6.41 -0.46
N LYS A 33 -18.63 -6.46 -1.47
CA LYS A 33 -17.64 -7.54 -1.63
C LYS A 33 -16.63 -7.62 -0.49
N VAL A 34 -16.19 -6.48 0.04
CA VAL A 34 -15.25 -6.45 1.15
C VAL A 34 -15.93 -6.62 2.52
N GLY A 35 -17.26 -6.67 2.54
CA GLY A 35 -18.06 -6.92 3.74
C GLY A 35 -18.19 -5.73 4.67
N LEU A 36 -18.14 -4.50 4.15
CA LEU A 36 -18.39 -3.29 4.93
C LEU A 36 -19.89 -3.04 5.06
N THR A 37 -20.36 -2.81 6.28
CA THR A 37 -21.76 -2.46 6.58
C THR A 37 -21.98 -0.95 6.61
N GLU A 38 -23.24 -0.52 6.65
CA GLU A 38 -23.57 0.91 6.84
C GLU A 38 -23.00 1.45 8.16
N ASP A 39 -23.05 0.67 9.24
CA ASP A 39 -22.49 1.02 10.54
C ASP A 39 -20.96 1.19 10.50
N ASP A 40 -20.26 0.36 9.72
CA ASP A 40 -18.81 0.49 9.54
C ASP A 40 -18.46 1.78 8.81
N ILE A 41 -19.26 2.19 7.82
CA ILE A 41 -19.07 3.44 7.08
C ILE A 41 -19.38 4.65 7.97
N ILE A 42 -20.45 4.57 8.78
CA ILE A 42 -20.79 5.61 9.77
C ILE A 42 -19.64 5.77 10.77
N TYR A 43 -19.13 4.67 11.33
CA TYR A 43 -18.00 4.70 12.25
C TYR A 43 -16.75 5.27 11.59
N ALA A 44 -16.46 4.89 10.34
CA ALA A 44 -15.35 5.44 9.59
C ALA A 44 -15.46 6.96 9.41
N LEU A 45 -16.64 7.45 9.03
CA LEU A 45 -16.93 8.86 8.79
C LEU A 45 -16.89 9.71 10.04
N ASP A 46 -17.54 9.25 11.11
CA ASP A 46 -17.83 10.09 12.26
C ASP A 46 -16.74 9.99 13.34
N GLU A 47 -16.02 8.86 13.38
CA GLU A 47 -15.08 8.57 14.47
C GLU A 47 -13.69 8.19 13.95
N TYR A 48 -13.57 7.12 13.16
CA TYR A 48 -12.27 6.52 12.90
C TYR A 48 -11.38 7.38 12.00
N ILE A 49 -11.90 7.87 10.86
CA ILE A 49 -11.11 8.70 9.96
C ILE A 49 -10.78 10.07 10.60
N PRO A 50 -11.75 10.83 11.15
CA PRO A 50 -11.49 12.14 11.74
C PRO A 50 -10.49 12.13 12.90
N ASN A 51 -10.52 11.09 13.74
CA ASN A 51 -9.63 11.03 14.89
C ASN A 51 -8.20 10.61 14.51
N ASN A 52 -8.03 9.84 13.44
CA ASN A 52 -6.75 9.23 13.09
C ASN A 52 -6.04 9.92 11.92
N TRP A 53 -6.74 10.58 11.01
CA TRP A 53 -6.18 11.21 9.82
C TRP A 53 -6.33 12.72 9.84
N ASN A 54 -5.35 13.42 9.26
CA ASN A 54 -5.37 14.88 9.18
C ASN A 54 -6.30 15.39 8.05
N ILE A 55 -7.59 15.07 8.15
CA ILE A 55 -8.61 15.39 7.14
C ILE A 55 -8.92 16.89 7.00
N GLN A 56 -8.36 17.74 7.86
CA GLN A 56 -8.36 19.18 7.62
C GLN A 56 -7.60 19.57 6.35
N TYR A 57 -6.72 18.69 5.85
CA TYR A 57 -5.97 18.88 4.62
C TYR A 57 -6.62 18.16 3.44
N ILE A 58 -6.79 18.88 2.34
CA ILE A 58 -7.33 18.34 1.09
C ILE A 58 -6.38 17.29 0.51
N GLY A 59 -5.07 17.47 0.65
CA GLY A 59 -4.07 16.49 0.21
C GLY A 59 -4.27 15.13 0.86
N VAL A 60 -4.55 15.09 2.17
CA VAL A 60 -4.84 13.83 2.90
C VAL A 60 -6.15 13.22 2.39
N ARG A 61 -7.20 14.03 2.25
CA ARG A 61 -8.51 13.58 1.75
C ARG A 61 -8.39 12.93 0.35
N LYS A 62 -7.69 13.58 -0.58
CA LYS A 62 -7.44 13.04 -1.92
C LYS A 62 -6.57 11.79 -1.90
N MET A 63 -5.60 11.70 -0.98
CA MET A 63 -4.83 10.47 -0.81
C MET A 63 -5.74 9.30 -0.38
N ILE A 64 -6.66 9.50 0.58
CA ILE A 64 -7.68 8.50 0.94
C ILE A 64 -8.48 8.08 -0.31
N GLY A 65 -8.89 9.05 -1.14
CA GLY A 65 -9.59 8.76 -2.39
C GLY A 65 -8.79 7.91 -3.39
N ALA A 66 -7.49 8.13 -3.53
CA ALA A 66 -6.61 7.30 -4.36
C ALA A 66 -6.61 5.84 -3.88
N TYR A 67 -6.59 5.61 -2.57
CA TYR A 67 -6.67 4.27 -1.99
C TYR A 67 -8.06 3.61 -2.18
N PHE A 68 -9.15 4.37 -2.15
CA PHE A 68 -10.47 3.83 -2.47
C PHE A 68 -10.56 3.37 -3.93
N ARG A 69 -9.88 4.04 -4.85
CA ARG A 69 -9.76 3.57 -6.24
C ARG A 69 -9.02 2.24 -6.32
N GLU A 70 -7.92 2.08 -5.57
CA GLU A 70 -7.24 0.77 -5.51
C GLU A 70 -8.10 -0.33 -4.89
N LEU A 71 -8.93 -0.02 -3.88
CA LEU A 71 -9.85 -1.01 -3.31
C LEU A 71 -10.81 -1.54 -4.38
N VAL A 72 -11.35 -0.64 -5.20
CA VAL A 72 -12.21 -0.99 -6.34
C VAL A 72 -11.46 -1.86 -7.33
N GLU A 73 -10.21 -1.53 -7.66
CA GLU A 73 -9.39 -2.34 -8.56
C GLU A 73 -9.13 -3.75 -8.01
N VAL A 74 -8.85 -3.88 -6.70
CA VAL A 74 -8.72 -5.17 -6.00
C VAL A 74 -10.03 -5.98 -6.09
N ALA A 75 -11.17 -5.35 -5.80
CA ALA A 75 -12.49 -6.00 -5.81
C ALA A 75 -12.98 -6.39 -7.23
N LYS A 76 -12.31 -5.88 -8.28
CA LYS A 76 -12.55 -6.23 -9.68
C LYS A 76 -11.66 -7.34 -10.20
N THR A 77 -10.68 -7.84 -9.43
CA THR A 77 -9.72 -8.87 -9.90
C THR A 77 -10.40 -10.11 -10.49
N GLN A 78 -11.49 -10.60 -9.89
CA GLN A 78 -12.30 -11.71 -10.44
C GLN A 78 -12.88 -11.39 -11.82
N GLN A 79 -13.42 -10.18 -11.98
CA GLN A 79 -13.98 -9.71 -13.25
C GLN A 79 -12.89 -9.52 -14.30
N TYR A 80 -11.72 -9.02 -13.91
CA TYR A 80 -10.56 -8.88 -14.76
C TYR A 80 -10.07 -10.23 -15.27
N LYS A 81 -9.94 -11.22 -14.38
CA LYS A 81 -9.57 -12.59 -14.72
C LYS A 81 -10.56 -13.20 -15.73
N ALA A 82 -11.86 -13.04 -15.48
CA ALA A 82 -12.91 -13.54 -16.38
C ALA A 82 -12.88 -12.90 -17.77
N LYS A 83 -12.44 -11.63 -17.87
CA LYS A 83 -12.23 -10.92 -19.14
C LYS A 83 -10.88 -11.23 -19.81
N GLY A 84 -10.09 -12.14 -19.25
CA GLY A 84 -8.79 -12.54 -19.79
C GLY A 84 -7.63 -11.60 -19.44
N LYS A 85 -7.83 -10.62 -18.55
CA LYS A 85 -6.71 -9.83 -18.03
C LYS A 85 -5.83 -10.69 -17.15
N LYS A 86 -4.52 -10.51 -17.25
CA LYS A 86 -3.53 -11.19 -16.40
C LYS A 86 -3.55 -10.63 -15.00
N ILE A 87 -3.43 -11.50 -14.01
CA ILE A 87 -3.39 -11.15 -12.60
C ILE A 87 -1.99 -11.46 -12.07
N ILE A 88 -1.22 -10.41 -11.81
CA ILE A 88 0.13 -10.51 -11.26
C ILE A 88 0.10 -9.92 -9.86
N TYR A 89 0.39 -10.74 -8.85
CA TYR A 89 0.52 -10.27 -7.48
C TYR A 89 1.98 -10.17 -7.06
N GLY A 90 2.26 -9.25 -6.16
CA GLY A 90 3.49 -9.21 -5.39
C GLY A 90 3.21 -9.15 -3.91
N ILE A 91 4.27 -9.23 -3.12
CA ILE A 91 4.20 -9.28 -1.66
C ILE A 91 5.30 -8.42 -1.09
N LEU A 92 5.06 -7.73 0.03
CA LEU A 92 6.14 -7.05 0.72
C LEU A 92 6.98 -8.04 1.55
N PRO A 93 8.30 -7.81 1.65
CA PRO A 93 9.08 -6.78 0.96
C PRO A 93 9.46 -7.20 -0.46
N ALA A 94 9.41 -6.25 -1.40
CA ALA A 94 9.74 -6.49 -2.81
C ALA A 94 10.39 -5.26 -3.46
N VAL A 95 11.10 -5.46 -4.59
CA VAL A 95 11.55 -4.35 -5.45
C VAL A 95 10.38 -3.92 -6.34
N ALA A 96 9.63 -2.93 -5.84
CA ALA A 96 8.42 -2.43 -6.48
C ALA A 96 8.62 -1.99 -7.95
N THR A 97 9.82 -1.49 -8.29
CA THR A 97 10.19 -1.04 -9.64
C THR A 97 9.98 -2.13 -10.70
N CYS A 98 10.26 -3.39 -10.39
CA CYS A 98 10.03 -4.50 -11.33
C CYS A 98 8.52 -4.66 -11.63
N TYR A 99 7.67 -4.54 -10.62
CA TYR A 99 6.22 -4.63 -10.80
C TYR A 99 5.64 -3.42 -11.51
N MET A 100 6.16 -2.22 -11.25
CA MET A 100 5.82 -1.01 -12.00
C MET A 100 6.18 -1.16 -13.48
N ALA A 101 7.33 -1.77 -13.80
CA ALA A 101 7.71 -2.06 -15.18
C ALA A 101 6.79 -3.10 -15.83
N MET A 102 6.40 -4.16 -15.10
CA MET A 102 5.40 -5.14 -15.58
C MET A 102 4.06 -4.48 -15.85
N LYS A 103 3.61 -3.58 -14.97
CA LYS A 103 2.36 -2.83 -15.15
C LYS A 103 2.42 -1.96 -16.40
N HIS A 104 3.52 -1.24 -16.61
CA HIS A 104 3.73 -0.43 -17.81
C HIS A 104 3.73 -1.29 -19.07
N ALA A 105 4.50 -2.38 -19.09
CA ALA A 105 4.61 -3.30 -20.23
C ALA A 105 3.25 -3.94 -20.60
N ALA A 106 2.41 -4.23 -19.60
CA ALA A 106 1.11 -4.83 -19.82
C ALA A 106 -0.01 -3.83 -20.18
N GLY A 107 0.13 -2.57 -19.77
CA GLY A 107 -0.93 -1.57 -19.84
C GLY A 107 -2.21 -2.05 -19.15
N ASP A 108 -3.33 -2.02 -19.89
CA ASP A 108 -4.65 -2.44 -19.40
C ASP A 108 -4.86 -3.96 -19.41
N ASN A 109 -3.93 -4.73 -19.99
CA ASN A 109 -4.05 -6.18 -20.12
C ASN A 109 -3.70 -6.94 -18.84
N ALA A 110 -3.14 -6.26 -17.82
CA ALA A 110 -2.86 -6.85 -16.53
C ALA A 110 -3.30 -5.98 -15.35
N TYR A 111 -3.72 -6.66 -14.30
CA TYR A 111 -3.73 -6.15 -12.93
C TYR A 111 -2.40 -6.52 -12.28
N VAL A 112 -1.69 -5.52 -11.74
CA VAL A 112 -0.42 -5.73 -11.03
C VAL A 112 -0.47 -4.98 -9.71
N SER A 113 -0.50 -5.67 -8.56
CA SER A 113 -0.53 -5.03 -7.23
C SER A 113 -0.15 -6.00 -6.11
N PHE A 114 -0.09 -5.49 -4.88
CA PHE A 114 0.12 -6.26 -3.65
C PHE A 114 -1.20 -6.26 -2.87
N PRO A 115 -2.14 -7.15 -3.20
CA PRO A 115 -3.52 -7.05 -2.72
C PRO A 115 -3.65 -7.20 -1.21
N ASP A 116 -2.79 -8.00 -0.58
CA ASP A 116 -2.75 -8.14 0.88
C ASP A 116 -2.38 -6.84 1.58
N LEU A 117 -1.37 -6.13 1.08
CA LEU A 117 -1.01 -4.80 1.56
C LEU A 117 -2.12 -3.78 1.31
N MET A 118 -2.70 -3.76 0.11
CA MET A 118 -3.81 -2.85 -0.21
C MET A 118 -4.97 -3.05 0.74
N LEU A 119 -5.44 -4.29 0.89
CA LEU A 119 -6.57 -4.62 1.75
C LEU A 119 -6.31 -4.27 3.21
N VAL A 120 -5.15 -4.63 3.78
CA VAL A 120 -4.82 -4.25 5.16
C VAL A 120 -4.71 -2.73 5.31
N THR A 121 -4.08 -2.05 4.35
CA THR A 121 -3.95 -0.59 4.39
C THR A 121 -5.31 0.10 4.38
N ILE A 122 -6.23 -0.36 3.53
CA ILE A 122 -7.49 0.32 3.28
C ILE A 122 -8.53 -0.08 4.34
N LEU A 123 -8.76 -1.38 4.51
CA LEU A 123 -9.77 -1.88 5.44
C LEU A 123 -9.40 -1.57 6.88
N ASN A 124 -8.14 -1.74 7.27
CA ASN A 124 -7.73 -1.43 8.64
C ASN A 124 -7.42 0.06 8.83
N GLY A 125 -6.81 0.71 7.83
CA GLY A 125 -6.42 2.11 7.92
C GLY A 125 -7.58 3.09 7.90
N PHE A 126 -8.71 2.75 7.27
CA PHE A 126 -9.86 3.66 7.18
C PHE A 126 -11.15 3.15 7.82
N PHE A 127 -11.28 1.85 8.08
CA PHE A 127 -12.51 1.28 8.63
C PHE A 127 -12.31 0.48 9.92
N ASP A 128 -11.06 0.17 10.31
CA ASP A 128 -10.76 -0.77 11.41
C ASP A 128 -11.38 -2.17 11.19
N LYS A 129 -11.31 -2.67 9.94
CA LYS A 129 -12.05 -3.87 9.46
C LYS A 129 -11.22 -4.90 8.73
N ALA A 130 -9.95 -5.08 9.09
CA ALA A 130 -9.18 -6.22 8.57
C ALA A 130 -9.41 -7.52 9.37
N ASP A 131 -9.94 -7.41 10.58
CA ASP A 131 -10.13 -8.53 11.50
C ASP A 131 -10.97 -9.70 10.96
N PRO A 132 -12.01 -9.53 10.10
CA PRO A 132 -12.81 -10.67 9.67
C PRO A 132 -12.03 -11.58 8.70
N PHE A 133 -11.02 -11.04 8.01
CA PHE A 133 -10.10 -11.82 7.17
C PHE A 133 -9.05 -12.53 8.03
N PHE A 134 -8.57 -11.87 9.09
CA PHE A 134 -7.61 -12.46 10.02
C PHE A 134 -8.21 -13.63 10.78
N TYR A 135 -9.40 -13.48 11.36
CA TYR A 135 -10.08 -14.55 12.08
C TYR A 135 -10.39 -15.74 11.18
N HIS A 136 -10.81 -15.48 9.94
CA HIS A 136 -11.03 -16.54 8.96
C HIS A 136 -9.75 -17.34 8.68
N SER A 137 -8.61 -16.67 8.54
CA SER A 137 -7.33 -17.35 8.37
C SER A 137 -6.91 -18.13 9.62
N GLU A 138 -7.19 -17.59 10.80
CA GLU A 138 -6.89 -18.24 12.08
C GLU A 138 -7.69 -19.53 12.27
N ASP A 139 -8.97 -19.53 11.91
CA ASP A 139 -9.84 -20.72 11.88
C ASP A 139 -9.35 -21.80 10.89
N LYS A 140 -8.49 -21.43 9.95
CA LYS A 140 -7.92 -22.31 8.92
C LYS A 140 -6.47 -22.71 9.19
N GLY A 141 -5.96 -22.42 10.39
CA GLY A 141 -4.67 -22.91 10.86
C GLY A 141 -3.59 -21.84 11.03
N PHE A 142 -3.89 -20.56 10.74
CA PHE A 142 -2.98 -19.50 11.16
C PHE A 142 -3.05 -19.31 12.69
N THR A 143 -1.92 -19.06 13.32
CA THR A 143 -1.91 -18.74 14.75
C THR A 143 -2.34 -17.30 15.01
N TYR A 144 -3.10 -17.09 16.09
CA TYR A 144 -3.54 -15.77 16.53
C TYR A 144 -2.38 -14.81 16.85
N GLY A 145 -2.66 -13.50 16.78
CA GLY A 145 -1.70 -12.44 17.08
C GLY A 145 -0.54 -12.35 16.08
N CYS A 146 0.61 -11.81 16.53
CA CYS A 146 1.79 -11.53 15.68
C CYS A 146 2.70 -12.74 15.41
N ARG A 147 2.22 -13.98 15.61
CA ARG A 147 2.99 -15.20 15.30
C ARG A 147 3.03 -15.52 13.81
N HIS A 148 1.97 -15.14 13.09
CA HIS A 148 1.97 -15.06 11.64
C HIS A 148 1.70 -13.61 11.23
N CYS A 149 2.35 -13.19 10.16
CA CYS A 149 2.23 -11.86 9.58
C CYS A 149 0.77 -11.57 9.20
N PRO A 150 0.20 -10.42 9.61
CA PRO A 150 -1.13 -9.98 9.19
C PRO A 150 -1.30 -9.88 7.67
N LEU A 151 -0.24 -9.57 6.91
CA LEU A 151 -0.30 -9.55 5.44
C LEU A 151 -0.56 -10.96 4.88
N ASN A 152 0.12 -11.97 5.41
CA ASN A 152 -0.10 -13.36 5.01
C ASN A 152 -1.50 -13.85 5.41
N LYS A 153 -1.97 -13.48 6.61
CA LYS A 153 -3.36 -13.74 7.02
C LYS A 153 -4.35 -13.06 6.09
N MET A 154 -4.10 -11.82 5.67
CA MET A 154 -4.96 -11.13 4.71
C MET A 154 -4.95 -11.85 3.37
N ARG A 155 -3.79 -12.23 2.84
CA ARG A 155 -3.67 -12.91 1.56
C ARG A 155 -4.48 -14.20 1.54
N PHE A 156 -4.24 -15.07 2.53
CA PHE A 156 -4.97 -16.32 2.67
C PHE A 156 -6.48 -16.08 2.87
N GLY A 157 -6.85 -15.16 3.76
CA GLY A 157 -8.24 -14.90 4.12
C GLY A 157 -9.03 -14.29 2.98
N ALA A 158 -8.49 -13.29 2.29
CA ALA A 158 -9.13 -12.64 1.15
C ALA A 158 -9.27 -13.59 -0.04
N TYR A 159 -8.26 -14.44 -0.28
CA TYR A 159 -8.35 -15.45 -1.32
C TYR A 159 -9.37 -16.55 -0.97
N SER A 160 -9.31 -17.10 0.26
CA SER A 160 -10.23 -18.14 0.72
C SER A 160 -11.69 -17.69 0.79
N LYS A 161 -11.95 -16.38 0.89
CA LYS A 161 -13.28 -15.77 0.81
C LYS A 161 -13.67 -15.34 -0.61
N GLU A 162 -12.91 -15.76 -1.62
CA GLU A 162 -13.16 -15.51 -3.04
C GLU A 162 -13.14 -14.01 -3.45
N LEU A 163 -12.67 -13.12 -2.57
CA LEU A 163 -12.49 -11.69 -2.88
C LEU A 163 -11.41 -11.49 -3.95
N LEU A 164 -10.31 -12.23 -3.83
CA LEU A 164 -9.20 -12.18 -4.79
C LEU A 164 -9.36 -13.28 -5.85
N ALA A 165 -9.12 -12.92 -7.11
CA ALA A 165 -8.92 -13.92 -8.16
C ALA A 165 -7.65 -14.74 -7.91
N THR A 166 -7.65 -16.01 -8.34
CA THR A 166 -6.41 -16.79 -8.46
C THR A 166 -5.45 -16.06 -9.40
N PRO A 167 -4.22 -15.74 -8.95
CA PRO A 167 -3.26 -15.06 -9.79
C PRO A 167 -2.85 -15.93 -10.98
N ASP A 168 -2.47 -15.31 -12.11
CA ASP A 168 -1.66 -16.03 -13.11
C ASP A 168 -0.28 -16.33 -12.51
N VAL A 169 0.24 -15.41 -11.70
CA VAL A 169 1.45 -15.59 -10.92
C VAL A 169 1.48 -14.62 -9.74
N ILE A 170 1.92 -15.10 -8.58
CA ILE A 170 2.41 -14.24 -7.50
C ILE A 170 3.93 -14.35 -7.42
N TRP A 171 4.62 -13.21 -7.40
CA TRP A 171 6.06 -13.21 -7.21
C TRP A 171 6.39 -12.97 -5.75
N SER A 172 6.93 -14.00 -5.11
CA SER A 172 7.17 -14.10 -3.68
C SER A 172 8.65 -13.89 -3.36
N TRP A 173 8.91 -12.98 -2.44
CA TRP A 173 10.25 -12.50 -2.14
C TRP A 173 10.70 -13.06 -0.80
N GLY A 174 11.56 -14.09 -0.86
CA GLY A 174 12.25 -14.65 0.31
C GLY A 174 13.55 -13.92 0.62
N PHE A 175 13.64 -12.62 0.33
CA PHE A 175 14.84 -11.80 0.54
C PHE A 175 14.96 -11.26 1.95
N ASN A 176 13.84 -11.04 2.64
CA ASN A 176 13.83 -10.55 4.02
C ASN A 176 12.86 -11.33 4.91
N CYS A 177 12.00 -12.16 4.32
CA CYS A 177 10.96 -12.87 5.04
C CYS A 177 10.71 -14.24 4.39
N ASP A 178 10.86 -15.31 5.17
CA ASP A 178 10.52 -16.67 4.74
C ASP A 178 9.02 -16.96 4.80
N GLU A 179 8.24 -16.17 5.54
CA GLU A 179 6.83 -16.46 5.78
C GLU A 179 5.98 -16.23 4.53
N GLY A 180 6.33 -15.25 3.70
CA GLY A 180 5.65 -14.94 2.44
C GLY A 180 5.62 -16.15 1.49
N PRO A 181 6.79 -16.65 1.04
CA PRO A 181 6.86 -17.83 0.17
C PRO A 181 6.21 -19.09 0.77
N LYS A 182 6.34 -19.31 2.10
CA LYS A 182 5.67 -20.43 2.79
C LYS A 182 4.15 -20.31 2.75
N THR A 183 3.63 -19.08 2.83
CA THR A 183 2.19 -18.83 2.73
C THR A 183 1.68 -19.14 1.33
N ASP A 184 2.44 -18.83 0.28
CA ASP A 184 2.03 -19.13 -1.10
C ASP A 184 2.03 -20.64 -1.38
N GLU A 185 3.03 -21.36 -0.88
CA GLU A 185 3.03 -22.84 -0.88
C GLU A 185 1.81 -23.39 -0.12
N MET A 186 1.52 -22.84 1.07
CA MET A 186 0.34 -23.23 1.86
C MET A 186 -0.98 -22.99 1.11
N ILE A 187 -1.15 -21.83 0.45
CA ILE A 187 -2.35 -21.53 -0.34
C ILE A 187 -2.47 -22.53 -1.50
N GLN A 188 -1.37 -22.81 -2.21
CA GLN A 188 -1.37 -23.78 -3.31
C GLN A 188 -1.78 -25.17 -2.83
N CYS A 189 -1.22 -25.65 -1.72
CA CYS A 189 -1.50 -26.99 -1.20
C CYS A 189 -2.89 -27.14 -0.60
N LEU A 190 -3.44 -26.08 0.01
CA LEU A 190 -4.68 -26.18 0.80
C LEU A 190 -5.92 -25.65 0.09
N LEU A 191 -5.78 -24.72 -0.86
CA LEU A 191 -6.92 -24.01 -1.46
C LEU A 191 -7.02 -24.20 -2.97
N ASP A 192 -5.95 -23.99 -3.73
CA ASP A 192 -5.99 -24.06 -5.20
C ASP A 192 -4.61 -24.38 -5.78
N GLU A 193 -4.46 -25.54 -6.40
CA GLU A 193 -3.22 -25.95 -7.07
C GLU A 193 -2.80 -24.96 -8.18
N LYS A 194 -3.74 -24.17 -8.70
CA LYS A 194 -3.50 -23.11 -9.71
C LYS A 194 -2.95 -21.81 -9.10
N TRP A 195 -2.74 -21.75 -7.79
CA TRP A 195 -2.01 -20.66 -7.14
C TRP A 195 -0.52 -20.75 -7.52
N HIS A 196 -0.19 -20.21 -8.69
CA HIS A 196 1.17 -20.24 -9.21
C HIS A 196 2.01 -19.16 -8.55
N TYR A 197 3.17 -19.54 -8.01
CA TYR A 197 4.10 -18.61 -7.41
C TYR A 197 5.51 -18.77 -7.97
N VAL A 198 6.23 -17.64 -8.10
CA VAL A 198 7.66 -17.59 -8.41
C VAL A 198 8.38 -17.12 -7.17
N ILE A 199 9.44 -17.81 -6.75
CA ILE A 199 10.22 -17.43 -5.56
C ILE A 199 11.57 -16.88 -5.99
N SER A 200 11.92 -15.71 -5.46
CA SER A 200 13.31 -15.23 -5.45
C SER A 200 13.83 -15.23 -4.01
N ARG A 201 15.04 -15.78 -3.80
CA ARG A 201 15.75 -15.78 -2.50
C ARG A 201 17.17 -15.26 -2.66
N LEU A 202 17.71 -14.71 -1.57
CA LEU A 202 19.12 -14.36 -1.46
C LEU A 202 19.72 -15.08 -0.24
N PRO A 203 21.01 -15.41 -0.26
CA PRO A 203 21.68 -15.90 0.94
C PRO A 203 21.75 -14.78 2.00
N HIS A 204 21.40 -15.13 3.24
CA HIS A 204 21.47 -14.24 4.41
C HIS A 204 22.78 -14.43 5.16
N ASP A 205 23.89 -14.26 4.46
CA ASP A 205 25.24 -14.63 4.89
C ASP A 205 26.20 -13.44 5.04
N THR A 206 25.69 -12.21 4.98
CA THR A 206 26.52 -11.02 5.20
C THR A 206 27.07 -10.98 6.62
N HIS A 207 28.37 -10.72 6.76
CA HIS A 207 28.95 -10.46 8.07
C HIS A 207 28.48 -9.12 8.64
N LEU A 208 28.43 -9.05 9.98
CA LEU A 208 28.11 -7.82 10.68
C LEU A 208 29.13 -6.72 10.33
N GLY A 209 28.63 -5.59 9.84
CA GLY A 209 29.45 -4.42 9.51
C GLY A 209 29.75 -4.27 8.01
N ASP A 210 29.56 -5.33 7.22
CA ASP A 210 29.59 -5.23 5.76
C ASP A 210 28.30 -4.55 5.26
N VAL A 211 28.42 -3.82 4.15
CA VAL A 211 27.29 -3.14 3.51
C VAL A 211 26.97 -3.87 2.21
N ASP A 212 25.78 -4.49 2.16
CA ASP A 212 25.38 -5.42 1.09
C ASP A 212 25.52 -4.85 -0.33
N ASP A 213 25.16 -3.59 -0.52
CA ASP A 213 25.17 -2.90 -1.81
C ASP A 213 26.56 -2.40 -2.22
N GLU A 214 27.57 -2.48 -1.34
CA GLU A 214 28.97 -2.23 -1.66
C GLU A 214 29.71 -3.50 -2.12
N ILE A 215 29.08 -4.68 -2.00
CA ILE A 215 29.64 -5.96 -2.45
C ILE A 215 29.18 -6.27 -3.88
N GLU A 216 30.04 -5.98 -4.87
CA GLU A 216 29.72 -6.08 -6.30
C GLU A 216 29.14 -7.44 -6.72
N GLU A 217 29.68 -8.55 -6.20
CA GLU A 217 29.18 -9.89 -6.51
C GLU A 217 27.74 -10.10 -6.05
N ARG A 218 27.37 -9.53 -4.89
CA ARG A 218 26.01 -9.63 -4.36
C ARG A 218 25.05 -8.76 -5.15
N VAL A 219 25.47 -7.56 -5.54
CA VAL A 219 24.69 -6.69 -6.45
C VAL A 219 24.41 -7.41 -7.78
N LYS A 220 25.43 -8.02 -8.39
CA LYS A 220 25.26 -8.82 -9.63
C LYS A 220 24.34 -10.01 -9.42
N TYR A 221 24.45 -10.71 -8.30
CA TYR A 221 23.60 -11.84 -7.98
C TYR A 221 22.13 -11.42 -7.82
N VAL A 222 21.85 -10.34 -7.09
CA VAL A 222 20.49 -9.78 -6.97
C VAL A 222 19.95 -9.41 -8.35
N ALA A 223 20.72 -8.69 -9.17
CA ALA A 223 20.29 -8.32 -10.52
C ALA A 223 19.91 -9.55 -11.38
N GLU A 224 20.69 -10.62 -11.29
CA GLU A 224 20.38 -11.88 -12.00
C GLU A 224 19.14 -12.57 -11.44
N GLN A 225 18.95 -12.61 -10.11
CA GLN A 225 17.74 -13.15 -9.50
C GLN A 225 16.48 -12.39 -9.95
N LEU A 226 16.57 -11.05 -10.05
CA LEU A 226 15.49 -10.22 -10.59
C LEU A 226 15.19 -10.55 -12.04
N ARG A 227 16.23 -10.68 -12.87
CA ARG A 227 16.09 -11.03 -14.30
C ARG A 227 15.42 -12.38 -14.48
N LEU A 228 15.87 -13.40 -13.75
CA LEU A 228 15.30 -14.75 -13.79
C LEU A 228 13.83 -14.77 -13.34
N GLY A 229 13.49 -14.05 -12.26
CA GLY A 229 12.11 -13.92 -11.80
C GLY A 229 11.20 -13.27 -12.84
N MET A 230 11.66 -12.17 -13.45
CA MET A 230 10.93 -11.50 -14.53
C MET A 230 10.77 -12.38 -15.78
N GLU A 231 11.80 -13.16 -16.14
CA GLU A 231 11.72 -14.10 -17.26
C GLU A 231 10.70 -15.21 -17.02
N GLU A 232 10.65 -15.76 -15.81
CA GLU A 232 9.67 -16.80 -15.47
C GLU A 232 8.24 -16.25 -15.49
N ILE A 233 8.04 -15.05 -14.93
CA ILE A 233 6.76 -14.35 -15.00
C ILE A 233 6.36 -14.06 -16.45
N ALA A 234 7.31 -13.67 -17.30
CA ALA A 234 7.06 -13.44 -18.72
C ALA A 234 6.64 -14.72 -19.46
N LYS A 235 7.20 -15.90 -19.13
CA LYS A 235 6.76 -17.18 -19.70
C LYS A 235 5.33 -17.53 -19.29
N ILE A 236 4.96 -17.26 -18.04
CA ILE A 236 3.62 -17.56 -17.51
C ILE A 236 2.57 -16.61 -18.10
N THR A 237 2.90 -15.32 -18.18
CA THR A 237 1.92 -14.27 -18.47
C THR A 237 1.92 -13.82 -19.92
N GLY A 238 3.02 -14.04 -20.65
CA GLY A 238 3.28 -13.46 -21.97
C GLY A 238 3.72 -11.98 -21.92
N ILE A 239 3.87 -11.39 -20.75
CA ILE A 239 4.24 -9.98 -20.57
C ILE A 239 5.76 -9.89 -20.45
N LYS A 240 6.41 -9.35 -21.48
CA LYS A 240 7.86 -9.16 -21.49
C LYS A 240 8.19 -7.71 -21.13
N VAL A 241 8.93 -7.54 -20.05
CA VAL A 241 9.49 -6.24 -19.64
C VAL A 241 10.72 -5.93 -20.50
N THR A 242 10.77 -4.72 -21.06
CA THR A 242 11.89 -4.18 -21.82
C THR A 242 12.68 -3.15 -20.99
N ASP A 243 13.85 -2.74 -21.49
CA ASP A 243 14.65 -1.69 -20.87
C ASP A 243 13.90 -0.35 -20.79
N GLU A 244 13.04 -0.05 -21.78
CA GLU A 244 12.22 1.17 -21.76
C GLU A 244 11.11 1.09 -20.70
N ASP A 245 10.54 -0.09 -20.45
CA ASP A 245 9.57 -0.29 -19.36
C ASP A 245 10.23 -0.11 -17.98
N MET A 246 11.44 -0.66 -17.81
CA MET A 246 12.23 -0.46 -16.59
C MET A 246 12.59 1.01 -16.40
N LYS A 247 13.03 1.69 -17.46
CA LYS A 247 13.35 3.12 -17.43
C LYS A 247 12.12 3.96 -17.11
N HIS A 248 10.95 3.61 -17.66
CA HIS A 248 9.68 4.24 -17.29
C HIS A 248 9.41 4.08 -15.79
N ALA A 249 9.48 2.86 -15.27
CA ALA A 249 9.25 2.58 -13.84
C ALA A 249 10.21 3.35 -12.93
N ILE A 250 11.50 3.40 -13.28
CA ILE A 250 12.53 4.18 -12.55
C ILE A 250 12.20 5.68 -12.58
N ASN A 251 11.83 6.22 -13.74
CA ASN A 251 11.49 7.64 -13.88
C ASN A 251 10.25 8.00 -13.08
N THR A 252 9.22 7.17 -13.09
CA THR A 252 8.01 7.35 -12.28
C THR A 252 8.33 7.30 -10.78
N THR A 253 9.13 6.32 -10.35
CA THR A 253 9.59 6.19 -8.96
C THR A 253 10.40 7.42 -8.52
N ASN A 254 11.33 7.89 -9.35
CA ASN A 254 12.15 9.07 -9.07
C ASN A 254 11.31 10.35 -8.99
N ARG A 255 10.32 10.51 -9.89
CA ARG A 255 9.41 11.66 -9.90
C ARG A 255 8.58 11.72 -8.61
N LEU A 256 7.95 10.60 -8.25
CA LEU A 256 7.20 10.49 -6.98
C LEU A 256 8.13 10.67 -5.78
N GLY A 257 9.29 10.01 -5.80
CA GLY A 257 10.27 10.04 -4.73
C GLY A 257 10.80 11.44 -4.45
N PHE A 258 11.00 12.25 -5.49
CA PHE A 258 11.38 13.66 -5.34
C PHE A 258 10.30 14.46 -4.60
N LYS A 259 9.03 14.36 -5.03
CA LYS A 259 7.90 15.07 -4.41
C LYS A 259 7.69 14.63 -2.96
N ILE A 260 7.70 13.31 -2.71
CA ILE A 260 7.57 12.73 -1.37
C ILE A 260 8.74 13.14 -0.48
N GLY A 261 9.97 13.11 -0.99
CA GLY A 261 11.17 13.58 -0.27
C GLY A 261 11.06 15.05 0.13
N GLN A 262 10.50 15.89 -0.72
CA GLN A 262 10.19 17.28 -0.38
C GLN A 262 9.16 17.38 0.75
N LEU A 263 8.07 16.62 0.69
CA LEU A 263 7.04 16.60 1.74
C LEU A 263 7.63 16.13 3.07
N VAL A 264 8.38 15.02 3.08
CA VAL A 264 9.04 14.49 4.28
C VAL A 264 10.02 15.52 4.86
N ALA A 265 10.84 16.16 4.03
CA ALA A 265 11.76 17.18 4.50
C ALA A 265 11.04 18.38 5.14
N LEU A 266 9.91 18.81 4.59
CA LEU A 266 9.10 19.89 5.17
C LEU A 266 8.55 19.49 6.55
N VAL A 267 7.94 18.31 6.65
CA VAL A 267 7.32 17.84 7.92
C VAL A 267 8.38 17.60 8.99
N CYS A 268 9.49 16.91 8.68
CA CYS A 268 10.55 16.61 9.63
C CYS A 268 11.19 17.88 10.23
N ASN A 269 11.39 18.92 9.43
CA ASN A 269 12.10 20.14 9.84
C ASN A 269 11.19 21.21 10.47
N ALA A 270 9.87 21.08 10.36
CA ALA A 270 8.91 22.06 10.87
C ALA A 270 8.71 21.98 12.40
N ASP A 271 8.54 23.12 13.05
CA ASP A 271 8.14 23.22 14.46
C ASP A 271 7.17 24.42 14.64
N PRO A 272 5.87 24.18 14.91
CA PRO A 272 5.23 22.88 15.19
C PRO A 272 5.13 21.94 13.98
N VAL A 273 4.94 20.64 14.25
CA VAL A 273 4.86 19.58 13.21
C VAL A 273 3.52 19.67 12.47
N PRO A 274 3.48 19.86 11.14
CA PRO A 274 2.26 20.19 10.41
C PRO A 274 1.36 18.98 10.11
N LEU A 275 1.92 17.76 10.08
CA LEU A 275 1.26 16.53 9.64
C LEU A 275 1.64 15.35 10.55
N GLY A 276 0.68 14.49 10.88
CA GLY A 276 0.92 13.26 11.64
C GLY A 276 1.74 12.24 10.85
N GLY A 277 2.47 11.36 11.55
CA GLY A 277 3.38 10.44 10.89
C GLY A 277 2.66 9.35 10.12
N ASN A 278 1.46 8.92 10.56
CA ASN A 278 0.64 7.96 9.81
C ASN A 278 0.25 8.52 8.44
N ALA A 279 -0.19 9.78 8.38
CA ALA A 279 -0.52 10.46 7.13
C ALA A 279 0.74 10.62 6.26
N LEU A 280 1.84 11.11 6.84
CA LEU A 280 3.10 11.24 6.10
C LEU A 280 3.56 9.91 5.50
N THR A 281 3.52 8.82 6.25
CA THR A 281 3.95 7.51 5.78
C THR A 281 3.00 6.90 4.75
N GLN A 282 1.71 7.21 4.79
CA GLN A 282 0.80 6.86 3.71
C GLN A 282 1.19 7.52 2.37
N PHE A 283 1.67 8.77 2.39
CA PHE A 283 2.20 9.43 1.18
C PHE A 283 3.48 8.76 0.64
N GLN A 284 4.20 7.99 1.46
CA GLN A 284 5.43 7.31 1.05
C GLN A 284 5.17 5.94 0.40
N GLN A 285 4.07 5.28 0.77
CA GLN A 285 3.73 3.93 0.33
C GLN A 285 3.60 3.75 -1.20
N PRO A 286 3.18 4.74 -2.01
CA PRO A 286 3.17 4.65 -3.47
C PRO A 286 4.53 4.33 -4.12
N LEU A 287 5.64 4.48 -3.38
CA LEU A 287 6.97 4.08 -3.85
C LEU A 287 7.21 2.56 -3.75
N THR A 288 6.35 1.83 -3.06
CA THR A 288 6.57 0.43 -2.67
C THR A 288 5.60 -0.56 -3.28
N VAL A 289 4.61 -0.08 -4.03
CA VAL A 289 3.59 -0.93 -4.65
C VAL A 289 3.00 -0.24 -5.89
N PRO A 290 2.71 -0.96 -6.99
CA PRO A 290 2.03 -0.40 -8.13
C PRO A 290 0.54 -0.17 -7.86
N PHE A 291 0.04 0.99 -8.30
CA PHE A 291 -1.37 1.38 -8.26
C PHE A 291 -2.00 1.14 -9.64
N ASN A 292 -3.10 0.38 -9.71
CA ASN A 292 -3.78 0.07 -10.96
C ASN A 292 -4.70 1.19 -11.45
N SER A 293 -5.15 2.06 -10.54
CA SER A 293 -5.89 3.29 -10.85
C SER A 293 -5.00 4.41 -11.37
N GLY A 294 -3.69 4.20 -11.44
CA GLY A 294 -2.71 5.18 -11.91
C GLY A 294 -2.15 6.07 -10.78
N THR A 295 -1.15 6.89 -11.12
CA THR A 295 -0.44 7.73 -10.14
C THR A 295 -0.87 9.20 -10.16
N ASP A 296 -1.71 9.62 -11.11
CA ASP A 296 -2.05 11.04 -11.29
C ASP A 296 -2.75 11.63 -10.06
N TYR A 297 -3.73 10.91 -9.49
CA TYR A 297 -4.41 11.29 -8.25
C TYR A 297 -3.47 11.36 -7.04
N ILE A 298 -2.44 10.50 -7.02
CA ILE A 298 -1.41 10.46 -5.98
C ILE A 298 -0.51 11.68 -6.11
N GLU A 299 -0.05 12.00 -7.32
CA GLU A 299 0.78 13.16 -7.59
C GLU A 299 0.05 14.47 -7.25
N GLU A 300 -1.22 14.58 -7.63
CA GLU A 300 -2.07 15.72 -7.27
C GLU A 300 -2.18 15.86 -5.74
N ALA A 301 -2.48 14.76 -5.03
CA ALA A 301 -2.57 14.76 -3.58
C ALA A 301 -1.26 15.21 -2.91
N ILE A 302 -0.11 14.76 -3.41
CA ILE A 302 1.22 15.16 -2.89
C ILE A 302 1.45 16.66 -3.11
N ASP A 303 1.16 17.19 -4.31
CA ASP A 303 1.39 18.60 -4.65
C ASP A 303 0.51 19.54 -3.80
N ILE A 304 -0.76 19.17 -3.61
CA ILE A 304 -1.67 19.88 -2.70
C ILE A 304 -1.12 19.83 -1.28
N MET A 305 -0.74 18.65 -0.79
CA MET A 305 -0.22 18.49 0.56
C MET A 305 1.06 19.31 0.80
N ILE A 306 1.98 19.38 -0.16
CA ILE A 306 3.18 20.22 -0.07
C ILE A 306 2.80 21.69 0.10
N THR A 307 1.79 22.16 -0.63
CA THR A 307 1.29 23.54 -0.53
C THR A 307 0.64 23.80 0.83
N GLU A 308 -0.22 22.90 1.29
CA GLU A 308 -0.91 22.99 2.58
C GLU A 308 0.08 22.94 3.76
N VAL A 309 1.08 22.05 3.72
CA VAL A 309 2.14 21.98 4.74
C VAL A 309 2.91 23.30 4.81
N ARG A 310 3.31 23.87 3.67
CA ARG A 310 4.03 25.15 3.64
C ARG A 310 3.21 26.27 4.28
N GLN A 311 1.91 26.30 4.00
CA GLN A 311 1.01 27.28 4.59
C GLN A 311 0.85 27.07 6.11
N ALA A 312 0.66 25.82 6.56
CA ALA A 312 0.58 25.50 7.98
C ALA A 312 1.86 25.91 8.75
N ILE A 313 3.04 25.67 8.17
CA ILE A 313 4.33 26.10 8.72
C ILE A 313 4.38 27.62 8.86
N LYS A 314 3.98 28.36 7.82
CA LYS A 314 3.95 29.83 7.82
C LYS A 314 3.01 30.39 8.89
N GLU A 315 1.89 29.72 9.12
CA GLU A 315 0.88 30.09 10.12
C GLU A 315 1.25 29.61 11.54
N GLY A 316 2.32 28.84 11.71
CA GLY A 316 2.70 28.25 12.99
C GLY A 316 1.69 27.21 13.50
N LYS A 317 1.01 26.51 12.58
CA LYS A 317 0.04 25.45 12.88
C LYS A 317 0.68 24.08 12.79
N GLY A 318 0.28 23.20 13.70
CA GLY A 318 0.69 21.80 13.65
C GLY A 318 -0.22 20.88 14.46
N VAL A 319 0.03 19.58 14.35
CA VAL A 319 -0.69 18.53 15.07
C VAL A 319 -0.37 18.50 16.56
N LEU A 320 0.69 19.19 16.98
CA LEU A 320 1.09 19.40 18.36
C LEU A 320 1.62 20.83 18.57
N PRO A 321 1.65 21.32 19.83
CA PRO A 321 2.26 22.61 20.14
C PRO A 321 3.75 22.68 19.76
N LYS A 322 4.23 23.92 19.56
CA LYS A 322 5.64 24.20 19.30
C LYS A 322 6.54 23.63 20.40
N GLY A 323 7.65 23.02 20.02
CA GLY A 323 8.62 22.40 20.93
C GLY A 323 8.26 20.98 21.37
N ALA A 324 7.17 20.39 20.84
CA ALA A 324 6.86 18.99 21.08
C ALA A 324 7.99 18.07 20.58
N PRO A 325 8.36 17.02 21.33
CA PRO A 325 9.36 16.06 20.90
C PRO A 325 8.93 15.34 19.62
N LYS A 326 9.92 15.07 18.75
CA LYS A 326 9.75 14.32 17.50
C LYS A 326 10.42 12.97 17.62
N LEU A 327 9.77 11.93 17.08
CA LEU A 327 10.25 10.57 17.08
C LEU A 327 10.38 10.06 15.63
N GLY A 328 11.55 9.50 15.32
CA GLY A 328 11.73 8.63 14.18
C GLY A 328 11.47 7.18 14.59
N SER A 329 10.72 6.45 13.78
CA SER A 329 10.41 5.04 14.00
C SER A 329 11.02 4.18 12.90
N TYR A 330 11.34 2.92 13.22
CA TYR A 330 11.71 1.95 12.19
C TYR A 330 10.57 1.82 11.16
N PHE A 331 9.32 1.73 11.63
CA PHE A 331 8.11 1.78 10.83
C PHE A 331 7.02 2.56 11.57
N VAL A 332 6.45 3.59 10.94
CA VAL A 332 5.22 4.23 11.43
C VAL A 332 4.02 3.52 10.78
N PRO A 333 3.16 2.83 11.55
CA PRO A 333 2.13 1.97 10.98
C PRO A 333 0.91 2.78 10.51
N PHE A 334 0.87 3.11 9.22
CA PHE A 334 -0.28 3.81 8.61
C PHE A 334 -1.52 2.92 8.42
N CYS A 335 -1.35 1.59 8.39
CA CYS A 335 -2.47 0.63 8.40
C CYS A 335 -3.13 0.50 9.79
N ILE A 336 -2.50 1.06 10.84
CA ILE A 336 -3.03 1.09 12.21
C ILE A 336 -2.87 2.52 12.73
N PRO A 337 -3.59 3.50 12.14
CA PRO A 337 -3.28 4.91 12.29
C PRO A 337 -3.53 5.44 13.71
N TRP A 338 -4.29 4.71 14.53
CA TRP A 338 -4.47 5.04 15.95
C TRP A 338 -3.19 4.93 16.77
N ILE A 339 -2.15 4.21 16.30
CA ILE A 339 -0.84 4.19 16.95
C ILE A 339 -0.21 5.58 16.88
N ASP A 340 -0.21 6.26 15.72
CA ASP A 340 0.29 7.64 15.64
C ASP A 340 -0.55 8.58 16.52
N ARG A 341 -1.89 8.44 16.49
CA ARG A 341 -2.78 9.21 17.38
C ARG A 341 -2.37 9.04 18.85
N LEU A 342 -2.08 7.81 19.30
CA LEU A 342 -1.63 7.53 20.66
C LEU A 342 -0.35 8.30 21.02
N PHE A 343 0.64 8.38 20.12
CA PHE A 343 1.84 9.20 20.34
C PHE A 343 1.48 10.69 20.45
N ARG A 344 0.63 11.20 19.55
CA ARG A 344 0.21 12.61 19.55
C ARG A 344 -0.56 12.98 20.82
N GLU A 345 -1.49 12.15 21.26
CA GLU A 345 -2.24 12.36 22.51
C GLU A 345 -1.32 12.40 23.74
N ASN A 346 -0.14 11.78 23.66
CA ASN A 346 0.90 11.81 24.69
C ASN A 346 1.98 12.88 24.43
N GLY A 347 1.74 13.81 23.50
CA GLY A 347 2.61 14.96 23.25
C GLY A 347 3.85 14.66 22.42
N VAL A 348 3.90 13.53 21.70
CA VAL A 348 5.03 13.15 20.83
C VAL A 348 4.59 13.09 19.38
N ALA A 349 5.30 13.76 18.48
CA ALA A 349 5.05 13.68 17.05
C ALA A 349 5.87 12.55 16.42
N THR A 350 5.24 11.60 15.73
CA THR A 350 5.98 10.71 14.84
C THR A 350 6.17 11.41 13.49
N THR A 351 7.42 11.55 13.03
CA THR A 351 7.72 12.37 11.84
C THR A 351 8.59 11.68 10.80
N PHE A 352 9.13 10.50 11.11
CA PHE A 352 10.05 9.79 10.24
C PHE A 352 9.83 8.28 10.33
N SER A 353 9.76 7.62 9.18
CA SER A 353 9.67 6.16 9.05
C SER A 353 10.91 5.67 8.29
N GLN A 354 11.80 4.93 8.96
CA GLN A 354 13.07 4.51 8.37
C GLN A 354 12.88 3.63 7.12
N THR A 355 11.89 2.74 7.12
CA THR A 355 11.67 1.79 6.02
C THR A 355 11.05 2.39 4.77
N LEU A 356 10.49 3.60 4.85
CA LEU A 356 9.76 4.24 3.75
C LEU A 356 10.31 5.61 3.37
N THR A 357 11.25 6.15 4.15
CA THR A 357 11.89 7.43 3.84
C THR A 357 13.08 7.21 2.93
N LEU A 358 13.02 7.81 1.74
CA LEU A 358 14.15 7.85 0.82
C LEU A 358 15.34 8.52 1.51
N SER A 359 16.43 7.78 1.61
CA SER A 359 17.70 8.27 2.13
C SER A 359 18.55 8.81 0.98
N LYS A 360 19.51 9.69 1.27
CA LYS A 360 20.46 10.21 0.28
C LYS A 360 21.56 9.21 -0.12
N LYS A 361 21.61 8.04 0.53
CA LYS A 361 22.49 6.95 0.12
C LYS A 361 21.83 6.17 -1.00
#